data_AF-A0ABD0QE95-F1
#
_entry.id   AF-A0ABD0QE95-F1
#
_cell.length_a   1.000
_cell.length_b   1.000
_cell.length_c   1.000
_cell.angle_alpha   90.00
_cell.angle_beta   90.00
_cell.angle_gamma   90.00
#
_symmetry.space_group_name_H-M   'P 1'
#
loop_
_entity.id
_entity.type
_entity.pdbx_description
1 polymer ?
#
loop_
_entity_poly.entity_id
_entity_poly.type
_entity_poly.pdbx_seq_one_letter_code
_entity_poly.pdbx_strand_id
1 'polypeptide(L)' 'IEAQILEIQGMKAALVEGADQGVGLDSTGYYDQEIYGGSDSRFAGYVTSIAANEQED' A
#
# COMPACT_ATOMS: atom_id res chain seq x y z
N ILE A 1 11.49 -7.94 28.61
CA ILE A 1 11.10 -8.56 27.33
C ILE A 1 9.60 -8.39 27.10
N GLU A 2 8.73 -8.82 28.03
CA GLU A 2 7.27 -8.69 27.87
C GLU A 2 6.77 -7.25 27.66
N ALA A 3 7.33 -6.26 28.38
CA ALA A 3 6.96 -4.86 28.19
C ALA A 3 7.26 -4.33 26.77
N GLN A 4 8.37 -4.76 26.16
CA GLN A 4 8.75 -4.39 24.80
C GLN A 4 7.85 -5.06 23.76
N ILE A 5 7.40 -6.28 24.03
CA ILE A 5 6.47 -7.00 23.15
C ILE A 5 5.12 -6.28 23.10
N LEU A 6 4.59 -5.86 24.25
CA LEU A 6 3.33 -5.12 24.33
C LEU A 6 3.41 -3.76 23.61
N GLU A 7 4.53 -3.07 23.74
CA GLU A 7 4.79 -1.80 23.04
C GLU A 7 4.78 -1.99 21.51
N ILE A 8 5.51 -2.98 21.00
CA ILE A 8 5.58 -3.29 19.55
C ILE A 8 4.21 -3.68 19.01
N GLN A 9 3.43 -4.47 19.76
CA GLN A 9 2.08 -4.87 19.36
C GLN A 9 1.12 -3.67 19.30
N GLY A 10 1.21 -2.74 20.25
CA GLY A 10 0.44 -1.49 20.24
C GLY A 10 0.78 -0.61 19.04
N MET A 11 2.08 -0.47 18.72
CA MET A 11 2.54 0.28 17.55
C MET A 11 2.08 -0.36 16.23
N LYS A 12 2.11 -1.70 16.13
CA LYS A 12 1.65 -2.42 14.94
C LYS A 12 0.14 -2.21 14.70
N ALA A 13 -0.68 -2.25 15.75
CA ALA A 13 -2.12 -2.01 15.64
C ALA A 13 -2.43 -0.60 15.13
N ALA A 14 -1.70 0.41 15.61
CA ALA A 14 -1.85 1.80 15.14
C ALA A 14 -1.44 1.99 13.67
N LEU A 15 -0.50 1.19 13.15
CA LEU A 15 -0.09 1.21 11.73
C LEU A 15 -1.12 0.55 10.82
N VAL A 16 -1.84 -0.48 11.29
CA VAL A 16 -2.89 -1.15 10.51
C VAL A 16 -4.08 -0.22 10.27
N GLU A 17 -4.45 0.63 11.22
CA GLU A 17 -5.51 1.63 11.03
C GLU A 17 -5.19 2.69 9.96
N GLY A 18 -3.92 2.83 9.55
CA GLY A 18 -3.48 3.68 8.44
C GLY A 18 -3.03 2.94 7.18
N ALA A 19 -3.01 1.60 7.18
CA ALA A 19 -2.50 0.80 6.06
C ALA A 19 -3.48 0.73 4.88
N ASP A 20 -4.79 0.83 5.14
CA ASP A 20 -5.82 0.96 4.10
C ASP A 20 -5.88 2.38 3.50
N GLN A 21 -5.19 3.33 4.13
CA GLN A 21 -5.05 4.72 3.70
C GLN A 21 -3.66 4.95 3.09
N GLY A 22 -3.23 4.05 2.20
CA GLY A 22 -2.18 4.40 1.27
C GLY A 22 -2.57 5.67 0.51
N VAL A 23 -1.63 6.59 0.31
CA VAL A 23 -1.84 7.72 -0.60
C VAL A 23 -1.95 7.12 -2.00
N GLY A 24 -3.18 6.82 -2.43
CA GLY A 24 -3.44 6.35 -3.77
C GLY A 24 -2.90 7.38 -4.76
N LEU A 25 -2.29 6.93 -5.85
CA LEU A 25 -1.76 7.82 -6.89
C LEU A 25 -2.84 8.81 -7.37
N ASP A 26 -4.08 8.33 -7.38
CA ASP A 26 -5.33 9.04 -7.68
C ASP A 26 -5.79 10.04 -6.59
N SER A 27 -5.34 9.87 -5.35
CA SER A 27 -5.83 10.64 -4.20
C SER A 27 -5.16 12.01 -4.04
N THR A 28 -3.85 12.13 -4.30
CA THR A 28 -3.13 13.42 -4.24
C THR A 28 -1.92 13.44 -5.18
N GLY A 29 -2.00 14.18 -6.29
CA GLY A 29 -0.85 14.44 -7.15
C GLY A 29 -1.22 14.91 -8.56
N TYR A 30 -0.35 15.71 -9.19
CA TYR A 30 -0.40 15.98 -10.63
C TYR A 30 0.52 14.97 -11.31
N TYR A 31 -0.07 13.93 -11.87
CA TYR A 31 0.64 12.87 -12.60
C TYR A 31 0.01 12.70 -13.97
N ASP A 32 0.72 12.03 -14.87
CA ASP A 32 0.25 11.79 -16.23
C ASP A 32 -0.90 10.76 -16.22
N GLN A 33 -2.13 11.28 -16.17
CA GLN A 33 -3.34 10.46 -16.10
C GLN A 33 -3.56 9.63 -17.37
N GLU A 34 -3.08 10.10 -18.53
CA GLU A 34 -3.14 9.35 -19.79
C GLU A 34 -2.30 8.08 -19.69
N ILE A 35 -1.10 8.18 -19.13
CA ILE A 35 -0.18 7.05 -19.03
C ILE A 35 -0.51 6.11 -17.85
N TYR A 36 -0.94 6.65 -16.71
CA TYR A 36 -1.04 5.88 -15.45
C TYR A 36 -2.47 5.61 -14.94
N GLY A 37 -3.46 6.42 -15.32
CA GLY A 37 -4.83 6.36 -14.75
C GLY A 37 -5.94 5.96 -15.74
N GLY A 38 -5.66 5.96 -17.04
CA GLY A 38 -6.62 5.65 -18.09
C GLY A 38 -6.78 4.16 -18.38
N SER A 39 -7.88 3.82 -19.06
CA SER A 39 -8.13 2.48 -19.59
C SER A 39 -7.09 2.01 -20.63
N ASP A 40 -6.30 2.94 -21.17
CA ASP A 40 -5.22 2.68 -22.14
C ASP A 40 -3.83 2.85 -21.49
N SER A 41 -3.73 2.61 -20.18
CA SER A 41 -2.48 2.65 -19.43
C SER A 41 -1.42 1.80 -20.11
N ARG A 42 -0.25 2.39 -20.38
CA ARG A 42 0.88 1.68 -21.00
C ARG A 42 1.44 0.56 -20.13
N PHE A 43 1.00 0.51 -18.87
CA PHE A 43 1.38 -0.51 -17.91
C PHE A 43 0.30 -1.60 -17.74
N ALA A 44 -0.82 -1.53 -18.47
CA ALA A 44 -1.83 -2.57 -18.47
C ALA A 44 -1.22 -3.91 -18.91
N GLY A 45 -1.31 -4.91 -18.03
CA GLY A 45 -0.76 -6.26 -18.27
C GLY A 45 0.70 -6.47 -17.83
N TYR A 46 1.41 -5.43 -17.37
CA TYR A 46 2.67 -5.62 -16.69
C TYR A 46 2.42 -6.02 -15.24
N VAL A 47 2.70 -7.28 -14.91
CA VAL A 47 2.68 -7.77 -13.53
C VAL A 47 3.96 -7.31 -12.85
N THR A 48 3.84 -6.61 -11.72
CA THR A 48 5.00 -6.28 -10.88
C THR A 48 5.57 -7.56 -10.29
N SER A 49 6.87 -7.82 -10.44
CA SER A 49 7.55 -8.96 -9.81
C SER A 49 7.68 -8.87 -8.27
N ILE A 50 6.98 -7.91 -7.66
CA ILE A 50 6.88 -7.75 -6.22
C ILE A 50 5.74 -8.65 -5.78
N ALA A 51 6.01 -9.58 -4.86
CA ALA A 51 4.96 -10.36 -4.26
C ALA A 51 3.95 -9.40 -3.60
N ALA A 52 2.66 -9.54 -3.93
CA ALA A 52 1.61 -8.93 -3.12
C ALA A 52 1.86 -9.44 -1.70
N ASN A 53 2.02 -8.53 -0.73
CA ASN A 53 2.30 -8.91 0.65
C ASN A 53 1.35 -10.05 1.03
N GLU A 54 1.89 -11.25 1.26
CA GLU A 54 1.13 -12.39 1.76
C GLU A 54 0.68 -12.00 3.18
N GLN A 55 -0.53 -11.43 3.28
CA GLN A 55 -1.24 -11.41 4.55
C GLN A 55 -1.57 -12.87 4.84
N GLU A 56 -0.82 -13.49 5.75
CA GLU A 56 -1.20 -14.74 6.38
C GLU A 56 -2.61 -14.58 6.97
N ASP A 57 -3.56 -15.41 6.50
CA ASP A 57 -4.82 -15.70 7.19
C ASP A 57 -4.57 -16.35 8.56
#